data_AF-A0A7Y5TC64-F1
#
_entry.id   AF-A0A7Y5TC64-F1
#
_cell.length_a   1.000
_cell.length_b   1.000
_cell.length_c   1.000
_cell.angle_alpha   90.00
_cell.angle_beta   90.00
_cell.angle_gamma   90.00
#
_symmetry.space_group_name_H-M   'P 1'
#
loop_
_entity.id
_entity.type
_entity.pdbx_description
1 polymer ?
#
loop_
_entity_poly.entity_id
_entity_poly.type
_entity_poly.pdbx_seq_one_letter_code
_entity_poly.pdbx_strand_id
1 'polypeptide(L)'
;MSALDTWTRGSHTFDGSTRPTYRKGTGPGVVVVHELPGITPKVVAFADEVVDAGFTVVLPELFGTTGAAGTVTQVLKVLPKVCVSKEFTKLATGETTPVAGWLRSLARSLHEDVGGPGVGALGMCFTGGFALAMMVDDSVVAPVVCQPSAPFAIGQRRGADLNLSPADLDAVRRRAEAGCPVLGL
;
A
#
# COMPACT_ATOMS: atom_id res chain seq x y z
N MET A 1 -5.51 8.93 24.29
CA MET A 1 -5.17 7.60 23.75
C MET A 1 -5.02 7.76 22.26
N SER A 2 -3.88 7.36 21.70
CA SER A 2 -3.67 7.34 20.25
C SER A 2 -4.54 6.25 19.65
N ALA A 3 -5.04 6.45 18.42
CA ALA A 3 -5.83 5.43 17.72
C ALA A 3 -5.08 4.09 17.58
N LEU A 4 -3.74 4.13 17.63
CA LEU A 4 -2.87 2.95 17.51
C LEU A 4 -2.52 2.30 18.86
N ASP A 5 -3.03 2.78 20.00
CA ASP A 5 -2.70 2.20 21.31
C ASP A 5 -3.13 0.72 21.43
N THR A 6 -4.13 0.31 20.63
CA THR A 6 -4.63 -1.07 20.56
C THR A 6 -3.96 -1.93 19.49
N TRP A 7 -2.99 -1.37 18.75
CA TRP A 7 -2.30 -2.04 17.67
C TRP A 7 -0.92 -2.54 18.13
N THR A 8 -0.57 -3.76 17.74
CA THR A 8 0.75 -4.33 18.02
C THR A 8 1.78 -3.69 17.10
N ARG A 9 2.72 -2.94 17.67
CA ARG A 9 3.84 -2.37 16.92
C ARG A 9 4.89 -3.43 16.63
N GLY A 10 5.36 -3.47 15.40
CA GLY A 10 6.48 -4.29 14.94
C GLY A 10 7.34 -3.54 13.93
N SER A 11 8.15 -4.30 13.19
CA SER A 11 8.90 -3.81 12.05
C SER A 11 9.02 -4.91 11.00
N HIS A 12 9.25 -4.50 9.75
CA HIS A 12 9.59 -5.42 8.66
C HIS A 12 10.84 -4.93 7.95
N THR A 13 11.71 -5.87 7.58
CA THR A 13 12.99 -5.60 6.93
C THR A 13 13.08 -6.33 5.62
N PHE A 14 13.37 -5.62 4.55
CA PHE A 14 13.64 -6.21 3.25
C PHE A 14 14.62 -5.34 2.47
N ASP A 15 15.59 -5.98 1.80
CA ASP A 15 16.62 -5.33 0.97
C ASP A 15 17.32 -4.15 1.67
N GLY A 16 17.72 -4.36 2.93
CA GLY A 16 18.39 -3.36 3.75
C GLY A 16 17.50 -2.23 4.28
N SER A 17 16.21 -2.21 3.96
CA SER A 17 15.23 -1.21 4.43
C SER A 17 14.33 -1.79 5.53
N THR A 18 14.39 -1.18 6.72
CA THR A 18 13.55 -1.54 7.88
C THR A 18 12.50 -0.47 8.10
N ARG A 19 11.22 -0.85 8.19
CA ARG A 19 10.12 0.10 8.46
C ARG A 19 9.23 -0.38 9.60
N PRO A 20 8.70 0.54 10.43
CA PRO A 20 7.70 0.18 11.43
C PRO A 20 6.42 -0.36 10.78
N THR A 21 5.79 -1.30 11.46
CA THR A 21 4.49 -1.85 11.09
C THR A 21 3.58 -1.86 12.31
N TYR A 22 2.27 -1.74 12.07
CA TYR A 22 1.24 -1.90 13.10
C TYR A 22 0.32 -3.02 12.66
N ARG A 23 0.09 -4.00 13.55
CA ARG A 23 -0.73 -5.18 13.27
C ARG A 23 -1.87 -5.33 14.27
N LYS A 24 -3.03 -5.78 13.78
CA LYS A 24 -4.19 -6.11 14.60
C LYS A 24 -5.09 -7.13 13.88
N GLY A 25 -5.95 -7.81 14.63
CA GLY A 25 -6.94 -8.74 14.09
C GLY A 25 -6.45 -10.17 13.92
N THR A 26 -7.32 -10.99 13.36
CA THR A 26 -7.16 -12.43 13.17
C THR A 26 -7.87 -12.84 11.88
N GLY A 27 -7.39 -13.90 11.22
CA GLY A 27 -7.92 -14.35 9.92
C GLY A 27 -6.96 -14.02 8.77
N PRO A 28 -7.43 -14.09 7.51
CA PRO A 28 -6.60 -13.83 6.33
C PRO A 28 -5.94 -12.45 6.38
N GLY A 29 -4.75 -12.34 5.78
CA GLY A 29 -3.95 -11.11 5.83
C GLY A 29 -4.47 -10.01 4.91
N VAL A 30 -4.42 -8.76 5.36
CA VAL A 30 -4.63 -7.57 4.54
C VAL A 30 -3.56 -6.54 4.86
N VAL A 31 -2.89 -6.02 3.82
CA VAL A 31 -1.99 -4.87 3.94
C VAL A 31 -2.74 -3.62 3.49
N VAL A 32 -2.92 -2.68 4.42
CA VAL A 32 -3.52 -1.38 4.13
C VAL A 32 -2.42 -0.36 3.96
N VAL A 33 -2.12 0.00 2.71
CA VAL A 33 -1.10 0.99 2.37
C VAL A 33 -1.73 2.39 2.52
N HIS A 34 -1.26 3.14 3.52
CA HIS A 34 -1.85 4.44 3.85
C HIS A 34 -1.58 5.50 2.76
N GLU A 35 -2.48 6.48 2.64
CA GLU A 35 -2.30 7.65 1.76
C GLU A 35 -1.56 8.79 2.49
N LEU A 36 -1.24 9.87 1.77
CA LEU A 36 -0.82 11.15 2.33
C LEU A 36 -1.89 11.69 3.31
N PRO A 37 -1.47 12.28 4.44
CA PRO A 37 -0.08 12.57 4.82
C PRO A 37 0.60 11.47 5.65
N GLY A 38 0.03 10.27 5.77
CA GLY A 38 0.52 9.20 6.65
C GLY A 38 -0.61 8.37 7.27
N ILE A 39 -0.29 7.57 8.30
CA ILE A 39 -1.29 6.85 9.09
C ILE A 39 -2.06 7.84 9.99
N THR A 40 -3.17 8.36 9.48
CA THR A 40 -4.07 9.27 10.21
C THR A 40 -5.12 8.51 11.02
N PRO A 41 -5.83 9.14 11.98
CA PRO A 41 -6.94 8.49 12.68
C PRO A 41 -8.02 7.91 11.76
N LYS A 42 -8.25 8.51 10.58
CA LYS A 42 -9.20 7.96 9.59
C LYS A 42 -8.70 6.67 8.95
N VAL A 43 -7.39 6.59 8.66
CA VAL A 43 -6.77 5.36 8.16
C VAL A 43 -6.87 4.25 9.21
N VAL A 44 -6.62 4.59 10.47
CA VAL A 44 -6.74 3.62 11.57
C VAL A 44 -8.18 3.16 11.74
N ALA A 45 -9.16 4.07 11.71
CA ALA A 45 -10.58 3.71 11.82
C ALA A 45 -11.01 2.77 10.69
N PHE A 46 -10.62 3.06 9.45
CA PHE A 46 -10.87 2.15 8.32
C PHE A 46 -10.18 0.80 8.51
N ALA A 47 -8.94 0.80 8.99
CA ALA A 47 -8.23 -0.45 9.26
C ALA A 47 -8.88 -1.26 10.39
N ASP A 48 -9.46 -0.60 11.39
CA ASP A 48 -10.28 -1.25 12.42
C ASP A 48 -11.57 -1.86 11.82
N GLU A 49 -12.24 -1.19 10.87
CA GLU A 49 -13.39 -1.80 10.16
C GLU A 49 -12.99 -3.08 9.41
N VAL A 50 -11.80 -3.11 8.80
CA VAL A 50 -11.27 -4.31 8.14
C VAL A 50 -10.91 -5.40 9.17
N VAL A 51 -10.38 -5.02 10.34
CA VAL A 51 -10.17 -5.97 11.45
C VAL A 51 -11.50 -6.57 11.92
N ASP A 52 -12.52 -5.73 12.12
CA ASP A 52 -13.85 -6.14 12.57
C ASP A 52 -14.56 -7.05 11.55
N ALA A 53 -14.19 -6.94 10.27
CA ALA A 53 -14.62 -7.86 9.21
C ALA A 53 -13.93 -9.24 9.25
N GLY A 54 -13.03 -9.49 10.21
CA GLY A 54 -12.40 -10.80 10.43
C GLY A 54 -11.08 -11.01 9.70
N PHE A 55 -10.31 -9.94 9.47
CA PHE A 55 -9.00 -10.01 8.84
C PHE A 55 -7.86 -9.69 9.82
N THR A 56 -6.66 -10.21 9.51
CA THR A 56 -5.42 -9.73 10.11
C THR A 56 -4.90 -8.56 9.29
N VAL A 57 -4.91 -7.36 9.86
CA VAL A 57 -4.50 -6.13 9.15
C VAL A 57 -3.10 -5.72 9.54
N VAL A 58 -2.28 -5.34 8.56
CA VAL A 58 -0.98 -4.69 8.74
C VAL A 58 -0.98 -3.30 8.09
N LEU A 59 -0.61 -2.29 8.86
CA LEU A 59 -0.37 -0.92 8.44
C LEU A 59 1.15 -0.65 8.42
N PRO A 60 1.81 -0.60 7.25
CA PRO A 60 3.21 -0.22 7.16
C PRO A 60 3.37 1.30 7.25
N GLU A 61 4.29 1.78 8.09
CA GLU A 61 4.64 3.21 8.15
C GLU A 61 5.62 3.55 7.01
N LEU A 62 5.10 4.10 5.92
CA LEU A 62 5.89 4.43 4.73
C LEU A 62 6.43 5.86 4.79
N PHE A 63 5.56 6.81 5.11
CA PHE A 63 5.90 8.23 5.15
C PHE A 63 4.93 8.99 6.05
N GLY A 64 5.33 10.22 6.41
CA GLY A 64 4.50 11.09 7.23
C GLY A 64 4.75 10.96 8.71
N THR A 65 3.77 11.39 9.49
CA THR A 65 3.78 11.27 10.95
C THR A 65 2.57 10.46 11.38
N THR A 66 2.83 9.28 11.94
CA THR A 66 1.80 8.38 12.43
C THR A 66 0.98 8.98 13.57
N GLY A 67 -0.34 8.83 13.51
CA GLY A 67 -1.30 9.40 14.47
C GLY A 67 -1.61 10.89 14.26
N ALA A 68 -1.02 11.53 13.25
CA ALA A 68 -1.27 12.92 12.94
C ALA A 68 -2.71 13.16 12.41
N ALA A 69 -3.27 14.34 12.71
CA ALA A 69 -4.66 14.70 12.39
C ALA A 69 -5.02 14.70 10.89
N GLY A 70 -4.06 14.63 9.98
CA GLY A 70 -4.33 14.57 8.54
C GLY A 70 -4.64 15.94 7.92
N THR A 71 -3.95 16.99 8.34
CA THR A 71 -4.23 18.36 7.86
C THR A 71 -3.61 18.65 6.50
N VAL A 72 -4.18 19.60 5.75
CA VAL A 72 -3.61 20.06 4.46
C VAL A 72 -2.15 20.50 4.62
N THR A 73 -1.81 21.17 5.72
CA THR A 73 -0.43 21.56 6.04
C THR A 73 0.50 20.35 6.17
N GLN A 74 0.02 19.22 6.69
CA GLN A 74 0.82 17.99 6.77
C GLN A 74 1.00 17.36 5.39
N VAL A 75 -0.03 17.38 4.55
CA VAL A 75 0.08 16.94 3.14
C VAL A 75 1.16 17.76 2.42
N LEU A 76 1.10 19.09 2.52
CA LEU A 76 2.09 19.99 1.90
C LEU A 76 3.52 19.77 2.40
N LYS A 77 3.70 19.26 3.63
CA LYS A 77 5.03 18.92 4.19
C LYS A 77 5.57 17.58 3.70
N VAL A 78 4.69 16.61 3.42
CA VAL A 78 5.08 15.24 3.06
C VAL A 78 5.17 15.08 1.53
N LEU A 79 4.29 15.73 0.79
CA LEU A 79 4.17 15.61 -0.65
C LEU A 79 5.51 15.86 -1.39
N PRO A 80 6.28 16.94 -1.14
CA PRO A 80 7.56 17.14 -1.82
C PRO A 80 8.57 16.01 -1.54
N LYS A 81 8.59 15.49 -0.30
CA LYS A 81 9.49 14.40 0.08
C LYS A 81 9.12 13.10 -0.63
N VAL A 82 7.83 12.80 -0.72
CA VAL A 82 7.32 11.61 -1.40
C VAL A 82 7.54 11.70 -2.91
N CYS A 83 7.27 12.86 -3.52
CA CYS A 83 7.41 13.07 -4.97
C CYS A 83 8.88 13.06 -5.45
N VAL A 84 9.83 13.44 -4.60
CA VAL A 84 11.27 13.49 -4.96
C VAL A 84 12.02 12.23 -4.51
N SER A 85 11.47 11.48 -3.55
CA SER A 85 12.08 10.23 -3.10
C SER A 85 12.02 9.17 -4.19
N LYS A 86 13.20 8.72 -4.64
CA LYS A 86 13.35 7.59 -5.58
C LYS A 86 12.76 6.28 -5.04
N GLU A 87 12.50 6.21 -3.74
CA GLU A 87 11.89 5.05 -3.08
C GLU A 87 10.38 4.97 -3.33
N PHE A 88 9.71 6.13 -3.41
CA PHE A 88 8.26 6.22 -3.51
C PHE A 88 7.77 6.71 -4.86
N THR A 89 8.54 7.56 -5.53
CA THR A 89 8.16 8.11 -6.83
C THR A 89 9.31 7.95 -7.81
N LYS A 90 8.99 7.45 -9.00
CA LYS A 90 9.79 7.68 -10.18
C LYS A 90 9.11 8.80 -10.96
N LEU A 91 9.85 9.88 -11.25
CA LEU A 91 9.34 10.97 -12.09
C LEU A 91 9.12 10.50 -13.55
N ALA A 92 9.79 9.41 -13.94
CA ALA A 92 9.57 8.71 -15.19
C ALA A 92 8.30 7.86 -15.09
N THR A 93 7.42 8.01 -16.09
CA THR A 93 6.21 7.18 -16.23
C THR A 93 6.58 5.75 -16.55
N GLY A 94 5.80 4.78 -16.09
CA GLY A 94 6.00 3.37 -16.43
C GLY A 94 7.21 2.75 -15.75
N GLU A 95 7.48 3.11 -14.49
CA GLU A 95 8.48 2.46 -13.65
C GLU A 95 7.84 2.01 -12.33
N THR A 96 8.20 0.82 -11.86
CA THR A 96 7.82 0.38 -10.52
C THR A 96 8.81 0.92 -9.49
N THR A 97 8.29 1.45 -8.39
CA THR A 97 9.09 2.02 -7.31
C THR A 97 9.65 0.93 -6.38
N PRO A 98 10.85 1.11 -5.78
CA PRO A 98 11.45 0.15 -4.85
C PRO A 98 10.56 -0.27 -3.68
N VAL A 99 9.70 0.63 -3.18
CA VAL A 99 8.75 0.31 -2.10
C VAL A 99 7.81 -0.86 -2.46
N ALA A 100 7.54 -1.10 -3.75
CA ALA A 100 6.73 -2.24 -4.18
C ALA A 100 7.40 -3.57 -3.83
N GLY A 101 8.73 -3.69 -3.99
CA GLY A 101 9.47 -4.89 -3.59
C GLY A 101 9.39 -5.15 -2.09
N TRP A 102 9.53 -4.09 -1.30
CA TRP A 102 9.38 -4.15 0.16
C TRP A 102 7.95 -4.56 0.57
N LEU A 103 6.92 -3.98 -0.06
CA LEU A 103 5.51 -4.31 0.20
C LEU A 103 5.16 -5.75 -0.22
N ARG A 104 5.68 -6.24 -1.35
CA ARG A 104 5.55 -7.65 -1.77
C ARG A 104 6.16 -8.58 -0.73
N SER A 105 7.35 -8.24 -0.21
CA SER A 105 7.98 -9.00 0.87
C SER A 105 7.15 -9.00 2.15
N LEU A 106 6.58 -7.86 2.52
CA LEU A 106 5.68 -7.76 3.68
C LEU A 106 4.44 -8.66 3.51
N ALA A 107 3.81 -8.64 2.33
CA ALA A 107 2.66 -9.48 2.03
C ALA A 107 3.00 -10.98 2.09
N ARG A 108 4.16 -11.38 1.54
CA ARG A 108 4.63 -12.77 1.62
C ARG A 108 4.83 -13.22 3.07
N SER A 109 5.51 -12.41 3.88
CA SER A 109 5.74 -12.70 5.30
C SER A 109 4.42 -12.77 6.08
N LEU A 110 3.47 -11.88 5.79
CA LEU A 110 2.15 -11.94 6.42
C LEU A 110 1.40 -13.21 6.03
N HIS A 111 1.44 -13.60 4.75
CA HIS A 111 0.80 -14.82 4.26
C HIS A 111 1.40 -16.08 4.89
N GLU A 112 2.72 -16.16 5.00
CA GLU A 112 3.43 -17.27 5.65
C GLU A 112 3.02 -17.42 7.12
N ASP A 113 2.78 -16.30 7.81
CA ASP A 113 2.40 -16.27 9.23
C ASP A 113 0.92 -16.62 9.47
N VAL A 114 -0.01 -16.08 8.67
CA VAL A 114 -1.46 -16.23 8.90
C VAL A 114 -2.13 -17.28 7.99
N GLY A 115 -1.44 -17.75 6.95
CA GLY A 115 -1.98 -18.66 5.95
C GLY A 115 -3.12 -18.07 5.12
N GLY A 116 -4.13 -18.90 4.83
CA GLY A 116 -5.30 -18.51 4.03
C GLY A 116 -5.10 -18.63 2.52
N PRO A 117 -5.97 -18.02 1.69
CA PRO A 117 -5.86 -18.07 0.23
C PRO A 117 -4.80 -17.11 -0.34
N GLY A 118 -4.28 -16.21 0.50
CA GLY A 118 -3.40 -15.10 0.12
C GLY A 118 -3.71 -13.85 0.95
N VAL A 119 -3.15 -12.73 0.52
CA VAL A 119 -3.22 -11.43 1.18
C VAL A 119 -3.97 -10.42 0.31
N GLY A 120 -4.89 -9.68 0.92
CA GLY A 120 -5.48 -8.49 0.30
C GLY A 120 -4.51 -7.31 0.36
N ALA A 121 -4.50 -6.47 -0.66
CA ALA A 121 -3.69 -5.26 -0.69
C ALA A 121 -4.58 -4.06 -1.00
N LEU A 122 -4.59 -3.05 -0.14
CA LEU A 122 -5.39 -1.85 -0.35
C LEU A 122 -4.49 -0.63 -0.50
N GLY A 123 -4.77 0.19 -1.51
CA GLY A 123 -4.09 1.46 -1.74
C GLY A 123 -5.05 2.51 -2.30
N MET A 124 -4.82 3.76 -1.94
CA MET A 124 -5.59 4.92 -2.40
C MET A 124 -4.67 5.92 -3.10
N CYS A 125 -5.17 6.73 -4.03
CA CYS A 125 -4.47 7.86 -4.65
C CYS A 125 -3.03 7.52 -5.10
N PHE A 126 -2.02 7.96 -4.36
CA PHE A 126 -0.61 7.71 -4.66
C PHE A 126 -0.25 6.23 -4.46
N THR A 127 -0.83 5.62 -3.44
CA THR A 127 -0.59 4.23 -3.04
C THR A 127 -1.45 3.21 -3.76
N GLY A 128 -2.45 3.66 -4.54
CA GLY A 128 -3.24 2.78 -5.42
C GLY A 128 -2.35 2.00 -6.40
N GLY A 129 -1.35 2.67 -6.99
CA GLY A 129 -0.36 2.01 -7.84
C GLY A 129 0.49 0.98 -7.08
N PHE A 130 0.75 1.19 -5.79
CA PHE A 130 1.50 0.24 -4.98
C PHE A 130 0.70 -1.03 -4.70
N ALA A 131 -0.59 -0.93 -4.38
CA ALA A 131 -1.45 -2.10 -4.20
C ALA A 131 -1.53 -2.94 -5.49
N LEU A 132 -1.57 -2.28 -6.65
CA LEU A 132 -1.49 -2.99 -7.93
C LEU A 132 -0.11 -3.60 -8.18
N ALA A 133 0.97 -2.89 -7.83
CA ALA A 133 2.33 -3.42 -7.92
C ALA A 133 2.55 -4.62 -7.01
N MET A 134 1.89 -4.67 -5.85
CA MET A 134 1.94 -5.80 -4.93
C MET A 134 1.36 -7.07 -5.56
N MET A 135 0.35 -6.94 -6.43
CA MET A 135 -0.23 -8.03 -7.21
C MET A 135 0.75 -8.64 -8.23
N VAL A 136 2.02 -8.25 -8.30
CA VAL A 136 3.01 -9.06 -9.04
C VAL A 136 3.41 -10.30 -8.25
N ASP A 137 3.30 -10.26 -6.92
CA ASP A 137 3.63 -11.39 -6.04
C ASP A 137 2.43 -12.29 -5.80
N ASP A 138 2.60 -13.60 -5.95
CA ASP A 138 1.50 -14.58 -5.86
C ASP A 138 0.82 -14.61 -4.48
N SER A 139 1.51 -14.15 -3.43
CA SER A 139 0.91 -14.00 -2.10
C SER A 139 -0.24 -12.98 -2.08
N VAL A 140 -0.30 -12.05 -3.03
CA VAL A 140 -1.33 -11.00 -3.10
C VAL A 140 -2.44 -11.42 -4.06
N VAL A 141 -3.66 -11.58 -3.55
CA VAL A 141 -4.78 -12.20 -4.30
C VAL A 141 -6.01 -11.31 -4.45
N ALA A 142 -6.00 -10.13 -3.82
CA ALA A 142 -7.09 -9.16 -3.90
C ALA A 142 -6.57 -7.72 -3.78
N PRO A 143 -6.04 -7.13 -4.86
CA PRO A 143 -5.72 -5.71 -4.91
C PRO A 143 -7.01 -4.85 -5.00
N VAL A 144 -7.15 -3.91 -4.08
CA VAL A 144 -8.21 -2.90 -4.03
C VAL A 144 -7.57 -1.52 -4.19
N VAL A 145 -7.95 -0.81 -5.25
CA VAL A 145 -7.40 0.51 -5.60
C VAL A 145 -8.50 1.56 -5.62
N CYS A 146 -8.23 2.73 -5.05
CA CYS A 146 -9.16 3.86 -5.08
C CYS A 146 -8.45 5.08 -5.67
N GLN A 147 -8.95 5.60 -6.79
CA GLN A 147 -8.41 6.79 -7.49
C GLN A 147 -6.88 6.76 -7.74
N PRO A 148 -6.28 5.72 -8.37
CA PRO A 148 -4.84 5.70 -8.60
C PRO A 148 -4.40 6.93 -9.42
N SER A 149 -3.58 7.79 -8.82
CA SER A 149 -3.01 8.96 -9.51
C SER A 149 -1.63 9.28 -8.94
N ALA A 150 -0.57 8.94 -9.67
CA ALA A 150 0.80 9.19 -9.25
C ALA A 150 1.54 10.13 -10.22
N PRO A 151 2.39 11.05 -9.72
CA PRO A 151 2.17 11.88 -8.54
C PRO A 151 1.10 12.97 -8.80
N PHE A 152 0.81 13.26 -10.07
CA PHE A 152 -0.28 14.16 -10.50
C PHE A 152 -0.78 13.69 -11.87
N ALA A 153 -2.11 13.56 -12.03
CA ALA A 153 -2.76 13.22 -13.29
C ALA A 153 -2.77 14.40 -14.29
N ILE A 154 -1.60 14.97 -14.56
CA ILE A 154 -1.45 16.10 -15.49
C ILE A 154 -1.31 15.52 -16.90
N GLY A 155 -2.40 15.62 -17.66
CA GLY A 155 -2.49 15.14 -19.04
C GLY A 155 -2.76 13.62 -19.15
N GLN A 156 -3.23 13.20 -20.33
CA GLN A 156 -3.69 11.83 -20.57
C GLN A 156 -2.63 10.77 -20.27
N ARG A 157 -1.37 11.02 -20.64
CA ARG A 157 -0.28 10.05 -20.45
C ARG A 157 -0.01 9.73 -18.97
N ARG A 158 -0.04 10.74 -18.08
CA ARG A 158 0.15 10.52 -16.63
C ARG A 158 -1.12 10.04 -15.96
N GLY A 159 -2.29 10.47 -16.45
CA GLY A 159 -3.58 9.97 -15.95
C GLY A 159 -3.80 8.48 -16.23
N ALA A 160 -3.17 7.93 -17.27
CA ALA A 160 -3.23 6.50 -17.59
C ALA A 160 -2.10 5.66 -16.97
N ASP A 161 -1.16 6.29 -16.24
CA ASP A 161 -0.02 5.59 -15.66
C ASP A 161 -0.39 4.98 -14.30
N LEU A 162 -0.24 3.67 -14.19
CA LEU A 162 -0.50 2.91 -12.97
C LEU A 162 0.73 2.84 -12.04
N ASN A 163 1.81 3.55 -12.40
CA ASN A 163 3.09 3.53 -11.68
C ASN A 163 3.72 2.12 -11.64
N LEU A 164 3.65 1.44 -12.78
CA LEU A 164 4.18 0.09 -13.00
C LEU A 164 5.15 0.07 -14.18
N SER A 165 6.25 -0.64 -14.03
CA SER A 165 7.10 -1.01 -15.17
C SER A 165 6.32 -1.85 -16.19
N PRO A 166 6.71 -1.85 -17.48
CA PRO A 166 6.06 -2.70 -18.48
C PRO A 166 6.00 -4.18 -18.06
N ALA A 167 7.09 -4.70 -17.48
CA ALA A 167 7.14 -6.08 -17.00
C ALA A 167 6.15 -6.35 -15.86
N ASP A 168 6.02 -5.43 -14.91
CA ASP A 168 5.06 -5.55 -13.80
C ASP A 168 3.62 -5.39 -14.27
N LEU A 169 3.37 -4.47 -15.21
CA LEU A 169 2.05 -4.30 -15.82
C LEU A 169 1.62 -5.57 -16.57
N ASP A 170 2.53 -6.19 -17.31
CA ASP A 170 2.26 -7.44 -18.00
C ASP A 170 2.02 -8.59 -17.00
N ALA A 171 2.74 -8.62 -15.87
CA ALA A 171 2.48 -9.59 -14.81
C ALA A 171 1.10 -9.41 -14.18
N VAL A 172 0.72 -8.18 -13.84
CA VAL A 172 -0.61 -7.81 -13.33
C VAL A 172 -1.70 -8.24 -14.31
N ARG A 173 -1.55 -7.95 -15.61
CA ARG A 173 -2.51 -8.35 -16.65
C ARG A 173 -2.66 -9.87 -16.72
N ARG A 174 -1.56 -10.61 -16.80
CA ARG A 174 -1.60 -12.08 -16.83
C ARG A 174 -2.31 -12.66 -15.61
N ARG A 175 -2.07 -12.10 -14.42
CA ARG A 175 -2.73 -12.58 -13.19
C ARG A 175 -4.21 -12.22 -13.16
N ALA A 176 -4.59 -11.05 -13.64
CA ALA A 176 -6.00 -10.67 -13.77
C ALA A 176 -6.73 -11.60 -14.77
N GLU A 177 -6.13 -11.88 -15.91
CA GLU A 177 -6.64 -12.83 -16.91
C GLU A 177 -6.73 -14.27 -16.37
N ALA A 178 -5.81 -14.64 -15.47
CA ALA A 178 -5.83 -15.92 -14.76
C ALA A 178 -6.87 -15.98 -13.61
N GLY A 179 -7.65 -14.92 -13.40
CA GLY A 179 -8.78 -14.91 -12.46
C GLY A 179 -8.51 -14.26 -11.10
N CYS A 180 -7.37 -13.58 -10.91
CA CYS A 180 -7.13 -12.78 -9.71
C CYS A 180 -7.91 -11.44 -9.80
N PRO A 181 -8.92 -11.21 -8.93
CA PRO A 181 -9.80 -10.05 -9.05
C PRO A 181 -9.09 -8.76 -8.66
N VAL A 182 -9.24 -7.72 -9.48
CA VAL A 182 -8.80 -6.35 -9.17
C VAL A 182 -10.05 -5.48 -9.00
N LEU A 183 -10.19 -4.83 -7.84
CA LEU A 183 -11.28 -3.89 -7.59
C LEU A 183 -10.78 -2.45 -7.69
N GLY A 184 -11.35 -1.68 -8.62
CA GLY A 184 -11.12 -0.23 -8.75
C GLY A 184 -12.34 0.57 -8.31
N LEU A 185 -12.10 1.64 -7.53
CA LEU A 185 -13.10 2.61 -7.04
C LEU A 185 -12.84 4.02 -7.57
#